data_AF-A0A453MSX8-F1
#
_entry.id   AF-A0A453MSX8-F1
#
_cell.length_a   1.000
_cell.length_b   1.000
_cell.length_c   1.000
_cell.angle_alpha   90.00
_cell.angle_beta   90.00
_cell.angle_gamma   90.00
#
_symmetry.space_group_name_H-M   'P 1'
#
loop_
_entity.id
_entity.type
_entity.pdbx_description
1 polymer ?
#
loop_
_entity_poly.entity_id
_entity_poly.type
_entity_poly.pdbx_seq_one_letter_code
_entity_poly.pdbx_strand_id
1 'polypeptide(L)'
;MPTAAEEQASIATAGMFGINEPMIATLEHEKSSEVNLHQLITSNDVDLRVIAMWGTSGDLEKAPAIQEVYDDPKILKKFGFRAWIRLVHPFSPQEFLRSLVRQFYENFHDEVGKPEEDTNIGADVLAKMEKMDQNELVCVFKAQLFSNSYLIVIDDLSTIVEWHCIKKYLPDNKKQSRIIVSTQQAEIASLCTEKLYQVSEFKQLSCDQTIYLFHKKVDIFLS
;
A
#
# COMPACT_ATOMS: atom_id res chain seq x y z
N MET A 1 -25.60 -32.54 -23.46
CA MET A 1 -26.05 -31.18 -23.80
C MET A 1 -26.41 -30.53 -22.48
N PRO A 2 -25.60 -29.61 -21.95
CA PRO A 2 -25.92 -28.94 -20.69
C PRO A 2 -27.21 -28.14 -20.83
N THR A 3 -27.92 -27.99 -19.71
CA THR A 3 -29.30 -27.45 -19.70
C THR A 3 -29.24 -25.92 -19.67
N ALA A 4 -30.24 -25.23 -20.22
CA ALA A 4 -30.29 -23.74 -20.25
C ALA A 4 -30.10 -23.07 -18.88
N ALA A 5 -30.36 -23.78 -17.77
CA ALA A 5 -30.09 -23.34 -16.41
C ALA A 5 -28.59 -23.38 -16.02
N GLU A 6 -27.81 -24.33 -16.54
CA GLU A 6 -26.35 -24.42 -16.33
C GLU A 6 -25.61 -23.37 -17.18
N GLU A 7 -26.12 -23.08 -18.37
CA GLU A 7 -25.60 -22.00 -19.22
C GLU A 7 -25.90 -20.62 -18.61
N GLN A 8 -27.10 -20.43 -18.05
CA GLN A 8 -27.42 -19.21 -17.30
C GLN A 8 -26.67 -19.09 -15.98
N ALA A 9 -26.36 -20.19 -15.29
CA ALA A 9 -25.50 -20.17 -14.10
C ALA A 9 -24.05 -19.79 -14.46
N SER A 10 -23.51 -20.32 -15.57
CA SER A 10 -22.18 -19.93 -16.08
C SER A 10 -22.13 -18.43 -16.43
N ILE A 11 -23.17 -17.92 -17.09
CA ILE A 11 -23.31 -16.49 -17.42
C ILE A 11 -23.53 -15.63 -16.17
N ALA A 12 -24.23 -16.13 -15.15
CA ALA A 12 -24.45 -15.42 -13.89
C ALA A 12 -23.16 -15.33 -13.04
N THR A 13 -22.29 -16.34 -13.07
CA THR A 13 -20.98 -16.26 -12.40
C THR A 13 -20.01 -15.33 -13.12
N ALA A 14 -20.12 -15.17 -14.44
CA ALA A 14 -19.39 -14.16 -15.20
C ALA A 14 -19.89 -12.72 -14.92
N GLY A 15 -21.12 -12.56 -14.41
CA GLY A 15 -21.70 -11.27 -14.06
C GLY A 15 -21.26 -10.67 -12.72
N MET A 16 -20.45 -11.37 -11.93
CA MET A 16 -19.99 -10.91 -10.59
C MET A 16 -18.60 -10.26 -10.59
N PHE A 17 -17.85 -10.33 -11.69
CA PHE A 17 -16.58 -9.63 -11.90
C PHE A 17 -16.70 -8.63 -13.05
N GLY A 18 -17.66 -7.71 -12.92
CA GLY A 18 -17.94 -6.73 -13.97
C GLY A 18 -16.69 -5.94 -14.39
N ILE A 19 -16.46 -5.94 -15.71
CA ILE A 19 -15.87 -4.84 -16.51
C ILE A 19 -14.38 -4.53 -16.24
N ASN A 20 -13.45 -5.40 -16.66
CA ASN A 20 -12.03 -5.02 -16.77
C ASN A 20 -11.40 -5.32 -18.15
N GLU A 21 -12.04 -6.03 -19.07
CA GLU A 21 -11.47 -6.36 -20.39
C GLU A 21 -10.97 -5.15 -21.21
N PRO A 22 -11.74 -4.06 -21.39
CA PRO A 22 -11.23 -2.90 -22.12
C PRO A 22 -10.10 -2.20 -21.36
N MET A 23 -10.10 -2.27 -20.03
CA MET A 23 -9.04 -1.72 -19.19
C MET A 23 -7.76 -2.55 -19.31
N ILE A 24 -7.86 -3.89 -19.29
CA ILE A 24 -6.73 -4.81 -19.54
C ILE A 24 -6.09 -4.52 -20.89
N ALA A 25 -6.88 -4.45 -21.96
CA ALA A 25 -6.36 -4.14 -23.30
C ALA A 25 -5.65 -2.77 -23.32
N THR A 26 -6.18 -1.78 -22.61
CA THR A 26 -5.55 -0.46 -22.47
C THR A 26 -4.21 -0.57 -21.72
N LEU A 27 -4.16 -1.31 -20.61
CA LEU A 27 -2.94 -1.51 -19.80
C LEU A 27 -1.87 -2.30 -20.56
N GLU A 28 -2.25 -3.27 -21.40
CA GLU A 28 -1.35 -4.00 -22.28
C GLU A 28 -0.71 -3.11 -23.35
N HIS A 29 -1.45 -2.11 -23.84
CA HIS A 29 -0.92 -1.10 -24.76
C HIS A 29 -0.10 0.00 -24.06
N GLU A 30 -0.41 0.33 -22.80
CA GLU A 30 0.26 1.37 -22.02
C GLU A 30 1.46 0.86 -21.20
N LYS A 31 1.67 -0.46 -21.10
CA LYS A 31 2.78 -1.01 -20.31
C LYS A 31 4.13 -0.60 -20.88
N SER A 32 4.91 0.08 -20.07
CA SER A 32 6.18 0.68 -20.53
C SER A 32 7.41 -0.20 -20.26
N SER A 33 7.36 -1.14 -19.31
CA SER A 33 8.43 -2.09 -18.99
C SER A 33 8.04 -3.03 -17.83
N GLU A 34 8.69 -4.18 -17.72
CA GLU A 34 8.70 -4.96 -16.45
C GLU A 34 9.44 -4.15 -15.37
N VAL A 35 8.83 -3.97 -14.21
CA VAL A 35 9.44 -3.26 -13.08
C VAL A 35 9.37 -4.13 -11.83
N ASN A 36 10.44 -4.07 -11.02
CA ASN A 36 10.49 -4.72 -9.72
C ASN A 36 10.02 -3.76 -8.62
N LEU A 37 9.08 -4.21 -7.78
CA LEU A 37 8.53 -3.43 -6.66
C LEU A 37 9.63 -2.93 -5.70
N HIS A 38 10.66 -3.74 -5.43
CA HIS A 38 11.82 -3.36 -4.62
C HIS A 38 12.54 -2.14 -5.21
N GLN A 39 12.67 -2.01 -6.53
CA GLN A 39 13.31 -0.85 -7.16
C GLN A 39 12.48 0.43 -6.98
N LEU A 40 11.15 0.35 -7.10
CA LEU A 40 10.28 1.50 -6.90
C LEU A 40 10.35 2.02 -5.46
N ILE A 41 10.35 1.10 -4.49
CA ILE A 41 10.44 1.42 -3.06
C ILE A 41 11.82 1.97 -2.70
N THR A 42 12.90 1.35 -3.19
CA THR A 42 14.27 1.75 -2.84
C THR A 42 14.80 2.97 -3.57
N SER A 43 14.06 3.50 -4.56
CA SER A 43 14.42 4.72 -5.28
C SER A 43 14.81 5.88 -4.35
N ASN A 44 15.74 6.72 -4.80
CA ASN A 44 16.30 7.82 -4.01
C ASN A 44 15.48 9.12 -4.07
N ASP A 45 14.32 9.10 -4.73
CA ASP A 45 13.40 10.23 -4.80
C ASP A 45 12.96 10.67 -3.39
N VAL A 46 13.16 11.95 -3.08
CA VAL A 46 12.84 12.53 -1.77
C VAL A 46 11.34 12.70 -1.57
N ASP A 47 10.58 12.84 -2.65
CA ASP A 47 9.15 13.03 -2.59
C ASP A 47 8.43 11.76 -2.12
N LEU A 48 7.27 11.96 -1.50
CA LEU A 48 6.32 10.87 -1.24
C LEU A 48 5.92 10.20 -2.55
N ARG A 49 5.98 8.87 -2.57
CA ARG A 49 5.54 8.07 -3.71
C ARG A 49 4.47 7.07 -3.32
N VAL A 50 3.40 7.03 -4.10
CA VAL A 50 2.35 6.01 -4.02
C VAL A 50 2.58 4.99 -5.14
N ILE A 51 2.54 3.72 -4.77
CA ILE A 51 2.66 2.58 -5.69
C ILE A 51 1.39 1.76 -5.49
N ALA A 52 0.48 1.75 -6.47
CA ALA A 52 -0.74 0.97 -6.39
C ALA A 52 -0.60 -0.33 -7.20
N MET A 53 -1.08 -1.42 -6.63
CA MET A 53 -0.92 -2.76 -7.15
C MET A 53 -2.29 -3.40 -7.36
N TRP A 54 -2.46 -3.93 -8.56
CA TRP A 54 -3.71 -4.55 -9.02
C TRP A 54 -3.38 -5.82 -9.81
N GLY A 55 -4.25 -6.83 -9.74
CA GLY A 55 -4.06 -8.11 -10.42
C GLY A 55 -5.30 -8.51 -11.21
N THR A 56 -5.11 -9.32 -12.25
CA THR A 56 -6.18 -9.88 -13.10
C THR A 56 -7.06 -10.92 -12.39
N SER A 57 -6.61 -11.40 -11.23
CA SER A 57 -7.29 -12.34 -10.34
C SER A 57 -7.42 -11.72 -8.93
N GLY A 58 -8.17 -12.37 -8.03
CA GLY A 58 -8.45 -11.87 -6.68
C GLY A 58 -7.23 -11.59 -5.79
N ASP A 59 -7.46 -11.30 -4.51
CA ASP A 59 -6.43 -10.75 -3.60
C ASP A 59 -5.23 -11.65 -3.28
N LEU A 60 -5.32 -12.93 -3.61
CA LEU A 60 -4.49 -13.98 -3.01
C LEU A 60 -2.99 -13.84 -3.34
N GLU A 61 -2.65 -13.15 -4.43
CA GLU A 61 -1.26 -13.05 -4.91
C GLU A 61 -0.61 -11.68 -4.66
N LYS A 62 -1.43 -10.64 -4.39
CA LYS A 62 -0.91 -9.28 -4.17
C LYS A 62 -0.23 -9.14 -2.81
N ALA A 63 -0.89 -9.60 -1.75
CA ALA A 63 -0.35 -9.50 -0.40
C ALA A 63 0.97 -10.28 -0.25
N PRO A 64 1.12 -11.54 -0.70
CA PRO A 64 2.39 -12.26 -0.64
C PRO A 64 3.54 -11.55 -1.38
N ALA A 65 3.27 -11.02 -2.57
CA ALA A 65 4.28 -10.29 -3.36
C ALA A 65 4.76 -9.00 -2.66
N ILE A 66 3.85 -8.27 -2.01
CA ILE A 66 4.23 -7.09 -1.21
C ILE A 66 5.00 -7.54 0.04
N GLN A 67 4.59 -8.64 0.67
CA GLN A 67 5.21 -9.16 1.90
C GLN A 67 6.67 -9.55 1.69
N GLU A 68 6.98 -10.24 0.59
CA GLU A 68 8.36 -10.61 0.24
C GLU A 68 9.28 -9.38 0.24
N VAL A 69 8.81 -8.26 -0.32
CA VAL A 69 9.60 -7.01 -0.38
C VAL A 69 9.58 -6.26 0.96
N TYR A 70 8.44 -6.27 1.67
CA TYR A 70 8.28 -5.57 2.94
C TYR A 70 9.20 -6.13 4.03
N ASP A 71 9.43 -7.45 4.02
CA ASP A 71 10.29 -8.18 4.96
C ASP A 71 11.77 -8.19 4.54
N ASP A 72 12.12 -7.62 3.38
CA ASP A 72 13.52 -7.55 2.91
C ASP A 72 14.39 -6.71 3.87
N PRO A 73 15.55 -7.23 4.34
CA PRO A 73 16.43 -6.53 5.29
C PRO A 73 16.89 -5.13 4.86
N LYS A 74 16.97 -4.83 3.56
CA LYS A 74 17.29 -3.49 3.05
C LYS A 74 16.11 -2.55 3.23
N ILE A 75 14.88 -3.03 3.05
CA ILE A 75 13.65 -2.28 3.31
C ILE A 75 13.50 -2.03 4.81
N LEU A 76 13.74 -3.05 5.64
CA LEU A 76 13.72 -2.92 7.11
C LEU A 76 14.62 -1.78 7.60
N LYS A 77 15.79 -1.61 6.98
CA LYS A 77 16.80 -0.59 7.36
C LYS A 77 16.57 0.78 6.74
N LYS A 78 15.82 0.88 5.62
CA LYS A 78 15.64 2.15 4.88
C LYS A 78 14.58 3.06 5.51
N PHE A 79 13.56 2.47 6.13
CA PHE A 79 12.41 3.21 6.65
C PHE A 79 12.38 3.19 8.17
N GLY A 80 12.40 4.38 8.79
CA GLY A 80 12.35 4.48 10.24
C GLY A 80 10.97 4.14 10.83
N PHE A 81 9.90 4.29 10.04
CA PHE A 81 8.58 3.82 10.38
C PHE A 81 8.02 2.89 9.32
N ARG A 82 7.39 1.79 9.76
CA ARG A 82 6.73 0.87 8.85
C ARG A 82 5.39 0.43 9.43
N ALA A 83 4.41 0.24 8.56
CA ALA A 83 3.14 -0.33 8.94
C ALA A 83 2.49 -1.08 7.77
N TRP A 84 1.76 -2.13 8.11
CA TRP A 84 0.89 -2.87 7.21
C TRP A 84 -0.53 -2.88 7.75
N ILE A 85 -1.48 -2.35 6.99
CA ILE A 85 -2.89 -2.30 7.38
C ILE A 85 -3.73 -2.96 6.30
N ARG A 86 -4.40 -4.06 6.65
CA ARG A 86 -5.52 -4.55 5.86
C ARG A 86 -6.78 -3.78 6.24
N LEU A 87 -7.45 -3.17 5.27
CA LEU A 87 -8.65 -2.39 5.53
C LEU A 87 -9.83 -3.32 5.85
N VAL A 88 -10.41 -3.10 7.03
CA VAL A 88 -11.63 -3.78 7.47
C VAL A 88 -12.84 -2.89 7.20
N HIS A 89 -13.94 -3.53 6.80
CA HIS A 89 -15.19 -2.84 6.46
C HIS A 89 -16.23 -3.02 7.58
N PRO A 90 -16.95 -1.96 7.98
CA PRO A 90 -16.83 -0.58 7.47
C PRO A 90 -15.54 0.12 7.91
N PHE A 91 -14.97 0.94 7.01
CA PHE A 91 -13.73 1.67 7.28
C PHE A 91 -13.88 2.66 8.43
N SER A 92 -12.95 2.60 9.39
CA SER A 92 -12.86 3.53 10.51
C SER A 92 -11.53 4.30 10.47
N PRO A 93 -11.54 5.63 10.21
CA PRO A 93 -10.33 6.45 10.24
C PRO A 93 -9.61 6.41 11.60
N GLN A 94 -10.37 6.29 12.69
CA GLN A 94 -9.85 6.21 14.06
C GLN A 94 -9.06 4.92 14.28
N GLU A 95 -9.61 3.77 13.90
CA GLU A 95 -8.92 2.48 14.04
C GLU A 95 -7.73 2.35 13.10
N PHE A 96 -7.83 2.95 11.89
CA PHE A 96 -6.72 3.06 10.96
C PHE A 96 -5.54 3.82 11.59
N LEU A 97 -5.79 5.02 12.14
CA LEU A 97 -4.75 5.82 12.79
C LEU A 97 -4.13 5.12 14.01
N ARG A 98 -4.97 4.52 14.87
CA ARG A 98 -4.50 3.76 16.03
C ARG A 98 -3.58 2.61 15.61
N SER A 99 -3.96 1.90 14.56
CA SER A 99 -3.18 0.77 14.06
C SER A 99 -1.84 1.20 13.47
N LEU A 100 -1.79 2.34 12.76
CA LEU A 100 -0.53 2.90 12.27
C LEU A 100 0.39 3.32 13.40
N VAL A 101 -0.10 4.11 14.34
CA VAL A 101 0.71 4.61 15.46
C VAL A 101 1.23 3.43 16.29
N ARG A 102 0.40 2.42 16.58
CA ARG A 102 0.83 1.18 17.25
C ARG A 102 2.01 0.53 16.54
N GLN A 103 1.87 0.28 15.23
CA GLN A 103 2.92 -0.38 14.45
C GLN A 103 4.18 0.48 14.35
N PHE A 104 4.07 1.81 14.36
CA PHE A 104 5.24 2.67 14.39
C PHE A 104 6.03 2.54 15.67
N TYR A 105 5.38 2.40 16.83
CA TYR A 105 6.06 2.13 18.10
C TYR A 105 6.64 0.72 18.18
N GLU A 106 5.96 -0.28 17.64
CA GLU A 106 6.46 -1.67 17.58
C GLU A 106 7.69 -1.81 16.66
N ASN A 107 7.70 -1.07 15.54
CA ASN A 107 8.82 -1.07 14.59
C ASN A 107 9.95 -0.10 14.98
N PHE A 108 9.75 0.76 15.98
CA PHE A 108 10.77 1.68 16.45
C PHE A 108 11.77 0.94 17.35
N HIS A 109 12.79 0.34 16.73
CA HIS A 109 13.96 -0.14 17.45
C HIS A 109 14.90 1.04 17.68
N ASP A 110 15.15 1.36 18.94
CA ASP A 110 16.24 2.25 19.31
C ASP A 110 17.54 1.72 18.70
N GLU A 111 18.22 2.57 17.94
CA GLU A 111 19.57 2.29 17.51
C GLU A 111 20.49 2.15 18.74
N VAL A 112 21.11 0.97 18.82
CA VAL A 112 22.43 0.70 19.41
C VAL A 112 22.47 0.54 20.94
N GLY A 113 22.79 -0.69 21.38
CA GLY A 113 23.82 -0.91 22.40
C GLY A 113 23.66 -0.18 23.73
N LYS A 114 22.43 0.05 24.19
CA LYS A 114 22.16 0.48 25.56
C LYS A 114 21.56 -0.68 26.36
N PRO A 115 22.05 -0.91 27.60
CA PRO A 115 21.51 -1.96 28.45
C PRO A 115 20.06 -1.60 28.79
N GLU A 116 19.18 -2.53 28.42
CA GLU A 116 17.89 -2.88 29.02
C GLU A 116 17.45 -2.02 30.23
N GLU A 117 16.98 -0.81 29.97
CA GLU A 117 16.06 -0.10 30.85
C GLU A 117 14.91 0.42 29.97
N ASP A 118 13.69 -0.03 30.31
CA ASP A 118 12.39 0.32 29.75
C ASP A 118 11.87 -0.44 28.51
N THR A 119 11.70 -1.75 28.68
CA THR A 119 10.79 -2.65 27.92
C THR A 119 9.30 -2.24 27.98
N ASN A 120 8.97 -0.98 28.32
CA ASN A 120 7.62 -0.51 28.63
C ASN A 120 7.17 0.73 27.83
N ILE A 121 8.03 1.30 26.97
CA ILE A 121 7.70 2.50 26.18
C ILE A 121 6.52 2.21 25.24
N GLY A 122 6.53 1.08 24.53
CA GLY A 122 5.44 0.70 23.63
C GLY A 122 4.10 0.54 24.35
N ALA A 123 4.10 -0.12 25.52
CA ALA A 123 2.90 -0.35 26.31
C ALA A 123 2.36 0.93 26.98
N ASP A 124 3.23 1.79 27.52
CA ASP A 124 2.83 3.08 28.11
C ASP A 124 2.29 4.04 27.05
N VAL A 125 2.87 4.05 25.84
CA VAL A 125 2.35 4.85 24.74
C VAL A 125 1.01 4.33 24.24
N LEU A 126 0.84 3.01 24.10
CA LEU A 126 -0.45 2.41 23.75
C LEU A 126 -1.54 2.76 24.78
N ALA A 127 -1.23 2.65 26.07
CA ALA A 127 -2.15 3.01 27.15
C ALA A 127 -2.48 4.52 27.17
N LYS A 128 -1.54 5.38 26.76
CA LYS A 128 -1.80 6.82 26.57
C LYS A 128 -2.68 7.07 25.35
N MET A 129 -2.46 6.36 24.24
CA MET A 129 -3.26 6.49 23.02
C MET A 129 -4.73 6.07 23.22
N GLU A 130 -5.00 5.08 24.06
CA GLU A 130 -6.38 4.68 24.38
C GLU A 130 -7.19 5.82 25.03
N LYS A 131 -6.50 6.74 25.73
CA LYS A 131 -7.11 7.88 26.42
C LYS A 131 -7.14 9.16 25.59
N MET A 132 -6.40 9.20 24.48
CA MET A 132 -6.35 10.38 23.60
C MET A 132 -7.64 10.55 22.83
N ASP A 133 -8.05 11.80 22.64
CA ASP A 133 -9.06 12.11 21.64
C ASP A 133 -8.51 12.00 20.22
N GLN A 134 -9.39 12.14 19.23
CA GLN A 134 -9.00 12.01 17.82
C GLN A 134 -8.02 13.08 17.34
N ASN A 135 -8.14 14.31 17.83
CA ASN A 135 -7.27 15.39 17.39
C ASN A 135 -5.86 15.22 17.97
N GLU A 136 -5.77 14.82 19.23
CA GLU A 136 -4.50 14.50 19.89
C GLU A 136 -3.78 13.36 19.16
N LEU A 137 -4.50 12.28 18.83
CA LEU A 137 -3.95 11.14 18.09
C LEU A 137 -3.42 11.57 16.71
N VAL A 138 -4.17 12.40 15.98
CA VAL A 138 -3.74 12.93 14.68
C VAL A 138 -2.49 13.79 14.82
N CYS A 139 -2.38 14.61 15.86
CA CYS A 139 -1.20 15.42 16.13
C CYS A 139 0.05 14.57 16.39
N VAL A 140 -0.07 13.56 17.26
CA VAL A 140 1.03 12.62 17.55
C VAL A 140 1.46 11.88 16.29
N PHE A 141 0.50 11.34 15.54
CA PHE A 141 0.76 10.63 14.29
C PHE A 141 1.48 11.51 13.26
N LYS A 142 1.02 12.74 13.05
CA LYS A 142 1.69 13.68 12.14
C LYS A 142 3.11 14.00 12.59
N ALA A 143 3.33 14.22 13.88
CA ALA A 143 4.67 14.48 14.41
C ALA A 143 5.64 13.32 14.12
N GLN A 144 5.18 12.06 14.22
CA GLN A 144 5.97 10.89 13.84
C GLN A 144 6.27 10.88 12.33
N LEU A 145 5.26 11.08 11.48
CA LEU A 145 5.48 11.10 10.04
C LEU A 145 6.45 12.21 9.60
N PHE A 146 6.49 13.35 10.29
CA PHE A 146 7.46 14.39 9.98
C PHE A 146 8.86 14.10 10.51
N SER A 147 9.04 13.21 11.49
CA SER A 147 10.35 12.95 12.10
C SER A 147 11.18 11.94 11.30
N ASN A 148 10.57 10.97 10.61
CA ASN A 148 11.29 9.92 9.90
C ASN A 148 10.68 9.56 8.54
N SER A 149 11.43 8.81 7.72
CA SER A 149 10.90 8.16 6.51
C SER A 149 9.92 7.06 6.91
N TYR A 150 8.87 6.86 6.10
CA TYR A 150 7.88 5.81 6.37
C TYR A 150 7.58 4.96 5.14
N LEU A 151 7.27 3.68 5.39
CA LEU A 151 6.67 2.75 4.44
C LEU A 151 5.35 2.24 4.98
N ILE A 152 4.24 2.59 4.34
CA ILE A 152 2.90 2.14 4.73
C ILE A 152 2.32 1.26 3.62
N VAL A 153 1.94 0.03 3.98
CA VAL A 153 1.16 -0.86 3.11
C VAL A 153 -0.31 -0.76 3.50
N ILE A 154 -1.16 -0.44 2.53
CA ILE A 154 -2.61 -0.45 2.64
C ILE A 154 -3.09 -1.62 1.78
N ASP A 155 -3.45 -2.72 2.44
CA ASP A 155 -3.96 -3.91 1.79
C ASP A 155 -5.49 -3.86 1.68
N ASP A 156 -6.00 -4.29 0.53
CA ASP A 156 -7.43 -4.43 0.23
C ASP A 156 -8.24 -3.11 0.25
N LEU A 157 -7.75 -2.08 -0.44
CA LEU A 157 -8.48 -0.82 -0.62
C LEU A 157 -9.66 -1.00 -1.58
N SER A 158 -10.87 -0.74 -1.08
CA SER A 158 -12.12 -1.02 -1.79
C SER A 158 -12.76 0.20 -2.46
N THR A 159 -12.49 1.42 -1.99
CA THR A 159 -13.06 2.64 -2.57
C THR A 159 -12.05 3.79 -2.67
N ILE A 160 -12.24 4.67 -3.66
CA ILE A 160 -11.45 5.90 -3.76
C ILE A 160 -11.75 6.90 -2.64
N VAL A 161 -12.94 6.82 -2.03
CA VAL A 161 -13.34 7.68 -0.90
C VAL A 161 -12.49 7.36 0.34
N GLU A 162 -12.24 6.08 0.61
CA GLU A 162 -11.32 5.64 1.66
C GLU A 162 -9.91 6.17 1.43
N TRP A 163 -9.39 6.07 0.20
CA TRP A 163 -8.09 6.64 -0.16
C TRP A 163 -8.01 8.14 0.11
N HIS A 164 -9.00 8.91 -0.36
CA HIS A 164 -9.05 10.34 -0.10
C HIS A 164 -9.15 10.68 1.38
N CYS A 165 -9.75 9.81 2.20
CA CYS A 165 -9.76 9.98 3.65
C CYS A 165 -8.38 9.70 4.24
N ILE A 166 -7.76 8.56 3.90
CA ILE A 166 -6.44 8.13 4.38
C ILE A 166 -5.36 9.15 4.02
N LYS A 167 -5.34 9.60 2.76
CA LYS A 167 -4.32 10.52 2.24
C LYS A 167 -4.23 11.84 3.02
N LYS A 168 -5.32 12.30 3.65
CA LYS A 168 -5.32 13.52 4.50
C LYS A 168 -4.39 13.41 5.70
N TYR A 169 -4.07 12.19 6.13
CA TYR A 169 -3.21 11.93 7.27
C TYR A 169 -1.74 11.71 6.88
N LEU A 170 -1.43 11.48 5.61
CA LEU A 170 -0.11 11.08 5.12
C LEU A 170 0.58 12.23 4.36
N PRO A 171 1.38 13.08 5.02
CA PRO A 171 2.01 14.24 4.41
C PRO A 171 3.24 13.84 3.58
N ASP A 172 3.50 14.57 2.50
CA ASP A 172 4.80 14.53 1.85
C ASP A 172 5.84 15.22 2.74
N ASN A 173 6.60 14.42 3.48
CA ASN A 173 7.61 14.88 4.43
C ASN A 173 8.99 15.10 3.78
N LYS A 174 9.12 14.90 2.46
CA LYS A 174 10.39 14.96 1.71
C LYS A 174 11.50 14.05 2.26
N LYS A 175 11.13 12.94 2.90
CA LYS A 175 12.04 11.94 3.49
C LYS A 175 11.97 10.59 2.79
N GLN A 176 11.77 10.60 1.47
CA GLN A 176 11.73 9.38 0.64
C GLN A 176 10.64 8.38 1.05
N SER A 177 9.56 8.86 1.65
CA SER A 177 8.47 8.02 2.15
C SER A 177 7.70 7.34 1.03
N ARG A 178 7.16 6.15 1.30
CA ARG A 178 6.48 5.29 0.31
C ARG A 178 5.14 4.81 0.87
N ILE A 179 4.14 4.74 0.00
CA ILE A 179 2.85 4.10 0.29
C ILE A 179 2.63 3.04 -0.78
N ILE A 180 2.34 1.81 -0.35
CA ILE A 180 1.92 0.72 -1.24
C ILE A 180 0.43 0.50 -1.01
N VAL A 181 -0.34 0.46 -2.10
CA VAL A 181 -1.79 0.21 -2.05
C VAL A 181 -2.08 -1.06 -2.84
N SER A 182 -2.72 -2.06 -2.23
CA SER A 182 -3.30 -3.20 -2.94
C SER A 182 -4.80 -2.96 -3.12
N THR A 183 -5.33 -3.20 -4.32
CA THR A 183 -6.78 -3.06 -4.60
C THR A 183 -7.23 -4.08 -5.65
N GLN A 184 -8.51 -4.44 -5.63
CA GLN A 184 -9.15 -5.28 -6.65
C GLN A 184 -9.62 -4.47 -7.87
N GLN A 185 -9.65 -3.14 -7.78
CA GLN A 185 -10.18 -2.27 -8.83
C GLN A 185 -9.06 -1.47 -9.49
N ALA A 186 -8.83 -1.72 -10.78
CA ALA A 186 -7.80 -1.03 -11.55
C ALA A 186 -8.03 0.49 -11.60
N GLU A 187 -9.29 0.92 -11.62
CA GLU A 187 -9.69 2.33 -11.54
C GLU A 187 -9.16 2.99 -10.26
N ILE A 188 -9.33 2.34 -9.10
CA ILE A 188 -8.80 2.82 -7.82
C ILE A 188 -7.27 2.90 -7.87
N ALA A 189 -6.61 1.87 -8.42
CA ALA A 189 -5.16 1.85 -8.52
C ALA A 189 -4.61 3.05 -9.31
N SER A 190 -5.25 3.37 -10.44
CA SER A 190 -4.89 4.54 -11.26
C SER A 190 -5.06 5.86 -10.49
N LEU A 191 -6.20 6.03 -9.81
CA LEU A 191 -6.54 7.26 -9.11
C LEU A 191 -5.68 7.50 -7.85
N CYS A 192 -5.16 6.45 -7.22
CA CYS A 192 -4.26 6.55 -6.07
C CYS A 192 -2.95 7.27 -6.39
N THR A 193 -2.48 7.18 -7.64
CA THR A 193 -1.14 7.65 -8.04
C THR A 193 -1.10 9.06 -8.63
N GLU A 194 -2.27 9.73 -8.69
CA GLU A 194 -2.47 11.05 -9.31
C GLU A 194 -2.07 11.11 -10.80
N LYS A 195 -2.42 12.18 -11.52
CA LYS A 195 -2.13 12.27 -12.97
C LYS A 195 -0.62 12.32 -13.22
N LEU A 196 -0.15 11.73 -14.33
CA LEU A 196 1.25 11.38 -14.67
C LEU A 196 1.73 10.05 -14.08
N TYR A 197 0.84 9.05 -13.97
CA TYR A 197 1.22 7.69 -13.63
C TYR A 197 1.74 6.92 -14.85
N GLN A 198 2.54 5.90 -14.57
CA GLN A 198 3.03 4.89 -15.48
C GLN A 198 2.51 3.54 -14.98
N VAL A 199 2.11 2.69 -15.91
CA VAL A 199 1.72 1.30 -15.64
C VAL A 199 2.87 0.40 -16.05
N SER A 200 3.27 -0.46 -15.13
CA SER A 200 4.34 -1.44 -15.34
C SER A 200 3.84 -2.83 -14.96
N GLU A 201 4.26 -3.84 -15.71
CA GLU A 201 3.98 -5.22 -15.36
C GLU A 201 4.90 -5.62 -14.20
N PHE A 202 4.32 -6.18 -13.13
CA PHE A 202 5.08 -6.70 -12.01
C PHE A 202 5.69 -8.04 -12.42
N LYS A 203 7.01 -8.10 -12.39
CA LYS A 203 7.74 -9.32 -12.74
C LYS A 203 7.59 -10.37 -11.64
N GLN A 204 6.59 -11.25 -11.75
CA GLN A 204 6.40 -12.41 -10.88
C GLN A 204 6.81 -13.71 -11.61
N LEU A 205 7.29 -14.70 -10.85
CA LEU A 205 7.85 -15.95 -11.40
C LEU A 205 6.79 -16.98 -11.82
N SER A 206 5.50 -16.75 -11.54
CA SER A 206 4.39 -17.69 -11.83
C SER A 206 3.59 -17.28 -13.07
N CYS A 207 3.28 -18.25 -13.93
CA CYS A 207 2.91 -18.04 -15.34
C CYS A 207 1.43 -17.74 -15.62
N ASP A 208 0.55 -17.75 -14.61
CA ASP A 208 -0.90 -17.80 -14.88
C ASP A 208 -1.62 -16.47 -14.64
N GLN A 209 -0.95 -15.46 -14.05
CA GLN A 209 -1.59 -14.21 -13.63
C GLN A 209 -0.67 -13.00 -13.79
N THR A 210 -1.25 -11.86 -14.15
CA THR A 210 -0.51 -10.62 -14.39
C THR A 210 -0.88 -9.61 -13.33
N ILE A 211 0.12 -9.14 -12.59
CA ILE A 211 0.00 -8.03 -11.65
C ILE A 211 0.54 -6.78 -12.31
N TYR A 212 -0.17 -5.66 -12.15
CA TYR A 212 0.21 -4.35 -12.64
C TYR A 212 0.53 -3.42 -11.47
N LEU A 213 1.58 -2.63 -11.66
CA LEU A 213 2.00 -1.56 -10.77
C LEU A 213 1.71 -0.22 -11.42
N PHE A 214 0.94 0.60 -10.73
CA PHE A 214 0.71 2.00 -11.03
C PHE A 214 1.65 2.81 -10.16
N HIS A 215 2.42 3.71 -10.75
CA HIS A 215 3.33 4.59 -10.01
C HIS A 215 3.55 5.88 -10.78
N LYS A 216 3.94 6.96 -10.09
CA LYS A 216 4.36 8.20 -10.76
C LYS A 216 5.48 7.91 -11.77
N LYS A 217 5.39 8.52 -12.96
CA LYS A 217 6.44 8.45 -13.97
C LYS A 217 7.73 9.05 -13.38
N VAL A 218 8.83 8.31 -13.49
CA VAL A 218 10.16 8.80 -13.10
C VAL A 218 10.80 9.40 -14.34
N ASP A 219 10.88 10.73 -14.41
CA ASP A 219 11.69 11.37 -15.43
C ASP A 219 13.16 11.14 -15.09
N ILE A 220 13.77 10.14 -15.74
CA ILE A 220 15.21 9.90 -15.64
C ILE A 220 15.88 11.02 -16.44
N PHE A 221 16.25 12.12 -15.76
CA PHE A 221 17.28 12.99 -16.30
C PHE A 221 18.60 12.24 -16.20
N LEU A 222 19.10 11.76 -17.34
CA LEU A 222 20.45 11.27 -17.48
C LEU A 222 21.40 12.41 -17.09
N SER A 223 22.21 12.21 -16.03
CA SER A 223 23.38 13.03 -15.71
C SER A 223 24.64 12.23 -15.93
#